data_AF-A0A4Q4YCJ5-F1
#
_entry.id   AF-A0A4Q4YCJ5-F1
#
_cell.length_a   1.000
_cell.length_b   1.000
_cell.length_c   1.000
_cell.angle_alpha   90.00
_cell.angle_beta   90.00
_cell.angle_gamma   90.00
#
_symmetry.space_group_name_H-M   'P 1'
#
loop_
_entity.id
_entity.type
_entity.pdbx_description
1 polymer ?
#
loop_
_entity_poly.entity_id
_entity_poly.type
_entity_poly.pdbx_seq_one_letter_code
_entity_poly.pdbx_strand_id
1 'polypeptide(L)'
;MNSARVVQADGHARVQVGDSYSIVHNYPDPNRYLADSRLADPHNAKTRIEFLQRLRTSPYEDRKNRNPKRADGTCAWFTAHGFFQNWQKEISALLWVSADPGCGKSVLARYLVDDVFPSSATRTTCYFFFKDDFDDQKVLEGAFCCILHQLFVQKPVLLSDEILDDFREEGDQFFTSFHKLWDILIRAASYHNHGEIICILDALDECVGQTRLATALTQLYSKGKGVSTLKFLVTSRPYLRIQQEFQDLKESQPTIHLSGESQEEVDKIAQEITIAIKQRTEKLCKKLQLGIVEKQILQAELGTVRNRTYLWVHLVFAVIEEAVLLTRGDLRHSIRGLPHTVEEAYDRILRKSHDPVKARKILHIVVAADRPLRLTEMAAVLAFRGSHRCHKDLERDLLSPDPHHGHSDIVALLLENGARQDSKASHLETRDRRRRTPLLKAATDGNEVVVQLLLDRGAKLDASDLGGWTALLCASYGGHDAVVKLLLDRGAKRR
;
A
#
# COMPACT_ATOMS: atom_id res chain seq x y z
N MET A 1 19.84 -10.90 -32.27
CA MET A 1 19.78 -12.23 -31.63
C MET A 1 20.25 -12.08 -30.19
N ASN A 2 19.34 -11.79 -29.25
CA ASN A 2 19.67 -11.81 -27.82
C ASN A 2 19.10 -13.10 -27.24
N SER A 3 19.97 -14.08 -27.01
CA SER A 3 19.60 -15.37 -26.43
C SER A 3 19.25 -15.19 -24.95
N ALA A 4 17.97 -15.29 -24.61
CA ALA A 4 17.55 -15.43 -23.22
C ALA A 4 18.04 -16.79 -22.69
N ARG A 5 18.85 -16.79 -21.62
CA ARG A 5 19.25 -18.01 -20.91
C ARG A 5 18.35 -18.18 -19.69
N VAL A 6 17.63 -19.30 -19.63
CA VAL A 6 16.92 -19.73 -18.44
C VAL A 6 17.92 -20.39 -17.50
N VAL A 7 18.09 -19.86 -16.30
CA VAL A 7 18.91 -20.48 -15.26
C VAL A 7 17.98 -20.98 -14.17
N GLN A 8 17.93 -22.30 -13.97
CA GLN A 8 17.22 -22.93 -12.86
C GLN A 8 18.17 -23.07 -11.67
N ALA A 9 17.88 -22.36 -10.58
CA ALA A 9 18.38 -22.68 -9.25
C ALA A 9 17.26 -22.40 -8.25
N ASP A 10 17.00 -23.35 -7.36
CA ASP A 10 16.08 -23.23 -6.20
C ASP A 10 14.58 -23.10 -6.50
N GLY A 11 14.05 -23.86 -7.46
CA GLY A 11 12.60 -24.09 -7.59
C GLY A 11 11.78 -22.95 -8.21
N HIS A 12 12.43 -21.86 -8.65
CA HIS A 12 11.80 -20.78 -9.41
C HIS A 12 12.54 -20.51 -10.72
N ALA A 13 11.81 -20.44 -11.84
CA ALA A 13 12.39 -20.05 -13.12
C ALA A 13 12.55 -18.52 -13.16
N ARG A 14 13.78 -18.04 -13.33
CA ARG A 14 14.09 -16.62 -13.56
C ARG A 14 14.42 -16.42 -15.04
N VAL A 15 13.81 -15.42 -15.67
CA VAL A 15 14.17 -14.99 -17.03
C VAL A 15 14.95 -13.70 -16.90
N GLN A 16 16.21 -13.72 -17.33
CA GLN A 16 17.07 -12.55 -17.36
C GLN A 16 16.89 -11.82 -18.70
N VAL A 17 16.45 -10.55 -18.63
CA VAL A 17 16.43 -9.63 -19.78
C VAL A 17 17.25 -8.40 -19.38
N GLY A 18 18.56 -8.43 -19.66
CA GLY A 18 19.50 -7.40 -19.18
C GLY A 18 19.83 -7.57 -17.69
N ASP A 19 19.93 -6.46 -16.95
CA ASP A 19 20.31 -6.43 -15.52
C ASP A 19 19.11 -6.51 -14.55
N SER A 20 17.89 -6.66 -15.08
CA SER A 20 16.66 -6.78 -14.30
C SER A 20 16.21 -8.23 -14.16
N TYR A 21 15.90 -8.63 -12.92
CA TYR A 21 15.34 -9.95 -12.59
C TYR A 21 13.82 -9.84 -12.47
N SER A 22 13.09 -10.46 -13.39
CA SER A 22 11.64 -10.66 -13.26
C SER A 22 11.39 -12.07 -12.70
N ILE A 23 10.76 -12.17 -11.53
CA ILE A 23 10.34 -13.45 -10.97
C ILE A 23 9.08 -13.89 -11.73
N VAL A 24 9.24 -14.87 -12.61
CA VAL A 24 8.09 -15.58 -13.19
C VAL A 24 7.62 -16.57 -12.13
N HIS A 25 6.59 -16.19 -11.39
CA HIS A 25 5.93 -17.13 -10.49
C HIS A 25 5.12 -18.12 -11.33
N ASN A 26 5.65 -19.34 -11.50
CA ASN A 26 4.87 -20.51 -11.88
C ASN A 26 3.85 -20.78 -10.76
N TYR A 27 2.61 -20.38 -10.99
CA TYR A 27 1.47 -20.73 -10.14
C TYR A 27 0.86 -22.06 -10.59
N PRO A 28 0.07 -22.74 -9.72
CA PRO A 28 -0.38 -24.11 -9.95
C PRO A 28 -1.01 -24.28 -11.32
N ASP A 29 -0.68 -25.40 -11.97
CA ASP A 29 -1.13 -25.77 -13.31
C ASP A 29 -2.64 -25.45 -13.50
N PRO A 30 -3.02 -24.58 -14.45
CA PRO A 30 -4.43 -24.34 -14.79
C PRO A 30 -5.16 -25.64 -15.17
N ASN A 31 -4.44 -26.72 -15.49
CA ASN A 31 -5.00 -28.04 -15.73
C ASN A 31 -5.44 -28.79 -14.47
N ARG A 32 -5.13 -28.32 -13.25
CA ARG A 32 -5.62 -28.96 -12.02
C ARG A 32 -7.14 -28.88 -11.86
N TYR A 33 -7.77 -27.90 -12.52
CA TYR A 33 -9.23 -27.72 -12.61
C TYR A 33 -9.90 -28.62 -13.66
N LEU A 34 -9.11 -29.33 -14.49
CA LEU A 34 -9.63 -30.30 -15.45
C LEU A 34 -9.92 -31.66 -14.83
N ALA A 35 -9.48 -31.93 -13.60
CA ALA A 35 -9.64 -33.26 -12.99
C ALA A 35 -11.10 -33.61 -12.64
N ASP A 36 -11.98 -32.60 -12.52
CA ASP A 36 -13.43 -32.79 -12.29
C ASP A 36 -14.29 -32.67 -13.55
N SER A 37 -13.68 -32.55 -14.74
CA SER A 37 -14.38 -32.35 -16.01
C SER A 37 -14.96 -33.66 -16.60
N ARG A 38 -15.78 -34.38 -15.82
CA ARG A 38 -16.65 -35.42 -16.41
C ARG A 38 -17.93 -34.83 -17.04
N LEU A 39 -18.12 -33.51 -17.01
CA LEU A 39 -19.42 -32.89 -17.31
C LEU A 39 -19.42 -31.60 -18.18
N ALA A 40 -18.30 -31.17 -18.80
CA ALA A 40 -18.33 -29.91 -19.57
C ALA A 40 -17.75 -30.04 -20.99
N ASP A 41 -18.47 -29.47 -21.96
CA ASP A 41 -18.05 -29.23 -23.33
C ASP A 41 -16.65 -28.56 -23.36
N PRO A 42 -15.69 -29.09 -24.17
CA PRO A 42 -14.34 -28.52 -24.28
C PRO A 42 -14.31 -27.02 -24.64
N HIS A 43 -15.36 -26.49 -25.29
CA HIS A 43 -15.43 -25.06 -25.61
C HIS A 43 -15.66 -24.18 -24.35
N ASN A 44 -16.50 -24.62 -23.42
CA ASN A 44 -16.77 -23.87 -22.17
C ASN A 44 -15.59 -23.93 -21.19
N ALA A 45 -14.77 -25.00 -21.22
CA ALA A 45 -13.59 -25.10 -20.38
C ALA A 45 -12.57 -23.96 -20.65
N LYS A 46 -12.38 -23.57 -21.91
CA LYS A 46 -11.46 -22.48 -22.28
C LYS A 46 -11.97 -21.12 -21.80
N THR A 47 -13.26 -20.82 -22.01
CA THR A 47 -13.87 -19.57 -21.52
C THR A 47 -13.81 -19.48 -19.99
N ARG A 48 -14.02 -20.59 -19.27
CA ARG A 48 -13.90 -20.63 -17.80
C ARG A 48 -12.50 -20.28 -17.33
N ILE A 49 -11.47 -20.83 -17.97
CA ILE A 49 -10.07 -20.54 -17.62
C ILE A 49 -9.76 -19.06 -17.88
N GLU A 50 -10.16 -18.53 -19.04
CA GLU A 50 -9.96 -17.11 -19.37
C GLU A 50 -10.66 -16.19 -18.36
N PHE A 51 -11.91 -16.50 -18.01
CA PHE A 51 -12.67 -15.76 -17.01
C PHE A 51 -11.96 -15.73 -15.65
N LEU A 52 -11.51 -16.89 -15.16
CA LEU A 52 -10.76 -16.97 -13.89
C LEU A 52 -9.44 -16.20 -13.96
N GLN A 53 -8.71 -16.27 -15.08
CA GLN A 53 -7.47 -15.52 -15.26
C GLN A 53 -7.71 -14.01 -15.19
N ARG A 54 -8.79 -13.51 -15.78
CA ARG A 54 -9.15 -12.09 -15.74
C ARG A 54 -9.59 -11.62 -14.35
N LEU A 55 -10.25 -12.47 -13.57
CA LEU A 55 -10.61 -12.17 -12.18
C LEU A 55 -9.41 -12.05 -11.24
N ARG A 56 -8.25 -12.63 -11.60
CA ARG A 56 -7.04 -12.57 -10.78
C ARG A 56 -6.29 -11.25 -10.97
N THR A 57 -6.88 -10.17 -10.46
CA THR A 57 -6.36 -8.79 -10.57
C THR A 57 -5.19 -8.50 -9.62
N SER A 58 -5.09 -9.20 -8.49
CA SER A 58 -4.04 -9.01 -7.48
C SER A 58 -3.56 -10.34 -6.90
N PRO A 59 -2.28 -10.48 -6.49
CA PRO A 59 -1.79 -11.64 -5.75
C PRO A 59 -2.26 -11.61 -4.28
N TYR A 60 -3.57 -11.75 -4.05
CA TYR A 60 -4.22 -11.55 -2.75
C TYR A 60 -3.63 -12.39 -1.60
N GLU A 61 -3.08 -13.58 -1.89
CA GLU A 61 -2.41 -14.41 -0.89
C GLU A 61 -1.11 -13.78 -0.39
N ASP A 62 -0.24 -13.33 -1.30
CA ASP A 62 0.99 -12.61 -0.94
C ASP A 62 0.65 -11.31 -0.21
N ARG A 63 -0.39 -10.61 -0.66
CA ARG A 63 -0.87 -9.37 -0.03
C ARG A 63 -1.30 -9.59 1.42
N LYS A 64 -2.08 -10.65 1.69
CA LYS A 64 -2.44 -11.09 3.05
C LYS A 64 -1.19 -11.44 3.85
N ASN A 65 -0.29 -12.22 3.25
CA ASN A 65 0.86 -12.80 3.92
C ASN A 65 1.94 -11.79 4.31
N ARG A 66 1.90 -10.56 3.77
CA ARG A 66 2.69 -9.41 4.26
C ARG A 66 2.40 -9.07 5.73
N ASN A 67 1.19 -9.31 6.21
CA ASN A 67 0.83 -9.05 7.60
C ASN A 67 1.36 -10.20 8.47
N PRO A 68 2.04 -9.96 9.61
CA PRO A 68 2.59 -11.05 10.41
C PRO A 68 1.50 -11.97 10.97
N LYS A 69 1.86 -13.23 11.25
CA LYS A 69 0.99 -14.12 12.04
C LYS A 69 0.80 -13.56 13.44
N ARG A 70 -0.33 -13.88 14.07
CA ARG A 70 -0.60 -13.53 15.47
C ARG A 70 0.47 -14.10 16.41
N ALA A 71 0.58 -13.51 17.59
CA ALA A 71 1.32 -14.13 18.69
C ALA A 71 0.45 -15.26 19.28
N ASP A 72 1.09 -16.32 19.77
CA ASP A 72 0.34 -17.47 20.29
C ASP A 72 -0.44 -17.03 21.54
N GLY A 73 -1.74 -17.32 21.58
CA GLY A 73 -2.61 -16.90 22.68
C GLY A 73 -3.16 -15.47 22.58
N THR A 74 -2.95 -14.76 21.46
CA THR A 74 -3.63 -13.47 21.19
C THR A 74 -4.84 -13.65 20.26
N CYS A 75 -5.68 -12.63 20.13
CA CYS A 75 -6.96 -12.64 19.40
C CYS A 75 -8.04 -13.55 20.01
N ALA A 76 -7.79 -14.15 21.18
CA ALA A 76 -8.72 -15.04 21.84
C ALA A 76 -9.93 -14.28 22.39
N TRP A 77 -9.71 -13.07 22.89
CA TRP A 77 -10.76 -12.19 23.39
C TRP A 77 -11.82 -11.92 22.30
N PHE A 78 -11.40 -11.70 21.06
CA PHE A 78 -12.30 -11.43 19.93
C PHE A 78 -13.12 -12.67 19.57
N THR A 79 -12.48 -13.84 19.49
CA THR A 79 -13.19 -15.09 19.20
C THR A 79 -14.13 -15.53 20.33
N ALA A 80 -13.85 -15.10 21.56
CA ALA A 80 -14.70 -15.33 22.73
C ALA A 80 -15.83 -14.29 22.85
N HIS A 81 -15.84 -13.24 22.02
CA HIS A 81 -16.81 -12.16 22.12
C HIS A 81 -18.22 -12.63 21.72
N GLY A 82 -19.23 -12.24 22.50
CA GLY A 82 -20.62 -12.69 22.29
C GLY A 82 -21.16 -12.32 20.90
N PHE A 83 -20.93 -11.08 20.44
CA PHE A 83 -21.31 -10.67 19.09
C PHE A 83 -20.63 -11.48 17.98
N PHE A 84 -19.36 -11.86 18.14
CA PHE A 84 -18.66 -12.68 17.16
C PHE A 84 -19.24 -14.10 17.13
N GLN A 85 -19.49 -14.70 18.30
CA GLN A 85 -20.09 -16.04 18.39
C GLN A 85 -21.51 -16.08 17.85
N ASN A 86 -22.29 -15.03 18.07
CA ASN A 86 -23.64 -14.91 17.50
C ASN A 86 -23.57 -14.76 15.98
N TRP A 87 -22.74 -13.85 15.47
CA TRP A 87 -22.51 -13.69 14.03
C TRP A 87 -22.05 -14.99 13.35
N GLN A 88 -21.22 -15.79 14.02
CA GLN A 88 -20.77 -17.08 13.51
C GLN A 88 -21.92 -18.08 13.34
N LYS A 89 -22.92 -18.05 14.22
CA LYS A 89 -24.09 -18.96 14.21
C LYS A 89 -25.15 -18.57 13.18
N GLU A 90 -25.26 -17.29 12.85
CA GLU A 90 -26.21 -16.81 11.83
C GLU A 90 -25.93 -17.46 10.47
N ILE A 91 -26.92 -17.48 9.57
CA ILE A 91 -26.72 -18.00 8.20
C ILE A 91 -26.22 -16.89 7.27
N SER A 92 -26.69 -15.67 7.48
CA SER A 92 -26.31 -14.47 6.76
C SER A 92 -26.24 -13.31 7.74
N ALA A 93 -25.07 -12.71 7.90
CA ALA A 93 -24.89 -11.60 8.83
C ALA A 93 -23.67 -10.74 8.44
N LEU A 94 -23.73 -9.47 8.81
CA LEU A 94 -22.63 -8.53 8.73
C LEU A 94 -22.02 -8.34 10.12
N LEU A 95 -20.69 -8.47 10.22
CA LEU A 95 -19.94 -8.04 11.39
C LEU A 95 -18.99 -6.93 10.99
N TRP A 96 -19.22 -5.74 11.53
CA TRP A 96 -18.28 -4.65 11.38
C TRP A 96 -17.37 -4.53 12.60
N VAL A 97 -16.06 -4.57 12.35
CA VAL A 97 -15.01 -4.52 13.36
C VAL A 97 -14.26 -3.20 13.23
N SER A 98 -14.49 -2.28 14.16
CA SER A 98 -13.83 -0.98 14.15
C SER A 98 -12.69 -0.95 15.17
N ALA A 99 -11.56 -0.34 14.83
CA ALA A 99 -10.46 -0.17 15.79
C ALA A 99 -9.53 0.97 15.43
N ASP A 100 -8.83 1.48 16.43
CA ASP A 100 -7.78 2.48 16.24
C ASP A 100 -6.57 1.91 15.48
N PRO A 101 -5.75 2.80 14.89
CA PRO A 101 -4.49 2.41 14.25
C PRO A 101 -3.62 1.61 15.22
N GLY A 102 -3.05 0.50 14.76
CA GLY A 102 -2.14 -0.27 15.61
C GLY A 102 -2.79 -1.20 16.62
N CYS A 103 -4.12 -1.42 16.57
CA CYS A 103 -4.80 -2.42 17.41
C CYS A 103 -4.75 -3.85 16.86
N GLY A 104 -4.10 -4.08 15.71
CA GLY A 104 -3.90 -5.42 15.14
C GLY A 104 -5.04 -5.93 14.25
N LYS A 105 -5.91 -5.06 13.72
CA LYS A 105 -7.02 -5.42 12.80
C LYS A 105 -6.61 -6.40 11.68
N SER A 106 -5.56 -6.07 10.93
CA SER A 106 -5.08 -6.93 9.82
C SER A 106 -4.48 -8.24 10.29
N VAL A 107 -3.89 -8.29 11.49
CA VAL A 107 -3.38 -9.52 12.10
C VAL A 107 -4.56 -10.40 12.53
N LEU A 108 -5.61 -9.80 13.08
CA LEU A 108 -6.87 -10.47 13.41
C LEU A 108 -7.53 -11.01 12.14
N ALA A 109 -7.71 -10.21 11.09
CA ALA A 109 -8.29 -10.64 9.82
C ALA A 109 -7.50 -11.80 9.20
N ARG A 110 -6.16 -11.75 9.23
CA ARG A 110 -5.32 -12.86 8.80
C ARG A 110 -5.56 -14.12 9.64
N TYR A 111 -5.58 -13.99 10.96
CA TYR A 111 -5.87 -15.11 11.87
C TYR A 111 -7.24 -15.75 11.60
N LEU A 112 -8.26 -14.93 11.35
CA LEU A 112 -9.59 -15.42 11.02
C LEU A 112 -9.60 -16.23 9.72
N VAL A 113 -8.88 -15.77 8.69
CA VAL A 113 -8.74 -16.48 7.41
C VAL A 113 -7.93 -17.77 7.56
N ASP A 114 -6.78 -17.71 8.23
CA ASP A 114 -5.81 -18.82 8.26
C ASP A 114 -6.24 -19.93 9.23
N ASP A 115 -6.78 -19.58 10.40
CA ASP A 115 -6.93 -20.51 11.53
C ASP A 115 -8.38 -20.72 11.97
N VAL A 116 -9.26 -19.70 11.89
CA VAL A 116 -10.65 -19.80 12.39
C VAL A 116 -11.62 -20.28 11.31
N PHE A 117 -11.46 -19.75 10.09
CA PHE A 117 -12.31 -20.07 8.95
C PHE A 117 -11.50 -20.64 7.78
N PRO A 118 -10.74 -21.74 7.97
CA PRO A 118 -10.17 -22.43 6.83
C PRO A 118 -11.28 -22.93 5.90
N SER A 119 -11.05 -22.82 4.60
CA SER A 119 -11.98 -23.31 3.59
C SER A 119 -12.19 -24.82 3.74
N SER A 120 -13.44 -25.25 3.67
CA SER A 120 -13.86 -26.65 3.80
C SER A 120 -14.94 -26.98 2.77
N ALA A 121 -15.36 -28.24 2.68
CA ALA A 121 -16.42 -28.65 1.75
C ALA A 121 -17.72 -27.84 1.96
N THR A 122 -18.02 -27.46 3.20
CA THR A 122 -19.25 -26.73 3.58
C THR A 122 -19.05 -25.23 3.77
N ARG A 123 -17.82 -24.72 3.67
CA ARG A 123 -17.49 -23.30 3.89
C ARG A 123 -16.48 -22.80 2.86
N THR A 124 -16.84 -21.74 2.13
CA THR A 124 -15.88 -21.00 1.31
C THR A 124 -15.48 -19.72 2.03
N THR A 125 -14.20 -19.54 2.31
CA THR A 125 -13.67 -18.28 2.83
C THR A 125 -12.98 -17.53 1.70
N CYS A 126 -13.45 -16.31 1.45
CA CYS A 126 -12.87 -15.36 0.50
C CYS A 126 -12.37 -14.15 1.29
N TYR A 127 -11.25 -13.58 0.90
CA TYR A 127 -10.69 -12.43 1.60
C TYR A 127 -10.07 -11.40 0.65
N PHE A 128 -10.06 -10.16 1.09
CA PHE A 128 -9.29 -9.09 0.46
C PHE A 128 -8.76 -8.14 1.52
N PHE A 129 -7.49 -7.74 1.37
CA PHE A 129 -6.83 -6.81 2.27
C PHE A 129 -6.61 -5.52 1.49
N PHE A 130 -7.37 -4.48 1.81
CA PHE A 130 -7.14 -3.17 1.24
C PHE A 130 -5.82 -2.62 1.78
N LYS A 131 -5.05 -1.99 0.90
CA LYS A 131 -3.82 -1.28 1.28
C LYS A 131 -3.59 -0.07 0.40
N ASP A 132 -3.24 1.04 1.03
CA ASP A 132 -2.87 2.26 0.32
C ASP A 132 -1.52 2.18 -0.43
N ASP A 133 -0.74 1.12 -0.19
CA ASP A 133 0.57 0.93 -0.82
C ASP A 133 0.50 0.67 -2.33
N PHE A 134 -0.60 0.08 -2.82
CA PHE A 134 -0.71 -0.39 -4.20
C PHE A 134 -2.05 -0.04 -4.82
N ASP A 135 -2.04 0.39 -6.08
CA ASP A 135 -3.25 0.81 -6.79
C ASP A 135 -4.24 -0.36 -7.02
N ASP A 136 -3.74 -1.60 -7.14
CA ASP A 136 -4.56 -2.82 -7.24
C ASP A 136 -5.24 -3.21 -5.91
N GLN A 137 -4.85 -2.61 -4.78
CA GLN A 137 -5.41 -2.88 -3.45
C GLN A 137 -6.31 -1.77 -2.91
N LYS A 138 -6.64 -0.77 -3.72
CA LYS A 138 -7.49 0.37 -3.32
C LYS A 138 -8.89 0.35 -3.93
N VAL A 139 -9.09 -0.43 -4.98
CA VAL A 139 -10.27 -0.34 -5.84
C VAL A 139 -11.23 -1.49 -5.54
N LEU A 140 -12.52 -1.17 -5.36
CA LEU A 140 -13.57 -2.16 -5.06
C LEU A 140 -13.68 -3.23 -6.15
N GLU A 141 -13.61 -2.82 -7.41
CA GLU A 141 -13.68 -3.70 -8.56
C GLU A 141 -12.58 -4.78 -8.49
N GLY A 142 -11.34 -4.37 -8.16
CA GLY A 142 -10.23 -5.30 -7.95
C GLY A 142 -10.47 -6.26 -6.78
N ALA A 143 -11.03 -5.76 -5.68
CA ALA A 143 -11.36 -6.57 -4.50
C ALA A 143 -12.40 -7.66 -4.81
N PHE A 144 -13.48 -7.30 -5.52
CA PHE A 144 -14.53 -8.24 -5.86
C PHE A 144 -14.13 -9.21 -6.96
N CYS A 145 -13.28 -8.80 -7.90
CA CYS A 145 -12.61 -9.74 -8.81
C CYS A 145 -11.82 -10.81 -8.03
N CYS A 146 -11.04 -10.41 -7.02
CA CYS A 146 -10.30 -11.35 -6.18
C CYS A 146 -11.20 -12.25 -5.32
N ILE A 147 -12.32 -11.74 -4.81
CA ILE A 147 -13.31 -12.53 -4.06
C ILE A 147 -13.96 -13.58 -4.95
N LEU A 148 -14.44 -13.18 -6.14
CA LEU A 148 -15.07 -14.08 -7.10
C LEU A 148 -14.08 -15.12 -7.61
N HIS A 149 -12.82 -14.73 -7.86
CA HIS A 149 -11.76 -15.67 -8.20
C HIS A 149 -11.61 -16.75 -7.11
N GLN A 150 -11.48 -16.35 -5.85
CA GLN A 150 -11.39 -17.30 -4.73
C GLN A 150 -12.62 -18.20 -4.61
N LEU A 151 -13.82 -17.63 -4.79
CA LEU A 151 -15.08 -18.36 -4.73
C LEU A 151 -15.16 -19.45 -5.79
N PHE A 152 -14.92 -19.10 -7.06
CA PHE A 152 -15.04 -20.02 -8.18
C PHE A 152 -13.89 -21.02 -8.27
N VAL A 153 -12.69 -20.67 -7.79
CA VAL A 153 -11.59 -21.62 -7.65
C VAL A 153 -11.90 -22.68 -6.60
N GLN A 154 -12.49 -22.29 -5.46
CA GLN A 154 -12.84 -23.23 -4.39
C GLN A 154 -14.13 -24.01 -4.68
N LYS A 155 -15.09 -23.39 -5.38
CA LYS A 155 -16.36 -24.00 -5.78
C LYS A 155 -16.67 -23.70 -7.26
N PRO A 156 -16.06 -24.47 -8.19
CA PRO A 156 -16.27 -24.28 -9.63
C PRO A 156 -17.72 -24.44 -10.09
N VAL A 157 -18.54 -25.17 -9.32
CA VAL A 157 -19.97 -25.39 -9.58
C VAL A 157 -20.79 -24.09 -9.50
N LEU A 158 -20.32 -23.09 -8.74
CA LEU A 158 -21.02 -21.80 -8.61
C LEU A 158 -20.86 -20.91 -9.85
N LEU A 159 -19.92 -21.23 -10.74
CA LEU A 159 -19.74 -20.53 -12.00
C LEU A 159 -20.74 -21.10 -13.02
N SER A 160 -21.94 -20.54 -13.09
CA SER A 160 -22.98 -20.92 -14.05
C SER A 160 -22.62 -20.50 -15.48
N ASP A 161 -23.22 -21.16 -16.46
CA ASP A 161 -23.02 -20.79 -17.87
C ASP A 161 -23.61 -19.40 -18.18
N GLU A 162 -24.67 -18.98 -17.49
CA GLU A 162 -25.22 -17.61 -17.57
C GLU A 162 -24.16 -16.54 -17.25
N ILE A 163 -23.31 -16.75 -16.24
CA ILE A 163 -22.23 -15.81 -15.90
C ILE A 163 -21.18 -15.75 -17.02
N LEU A 164 -20.94 -16.88 -17.70
CA LEU A 164 -19.99 -16.95 -18.81
C LEU A 164 -20.57 -16.30 -20.08
N ASP A 165 -21.88 -16.40 -20.29
CA ASP A 165 -22.56 -15.73 -21.38
C ASP A 165 -22.55 -14.20 -21.17
N ASP A 166 -22.83 -13.73 -19.95
CA ASP A 166 -22.68 -12.31 -19.57
C ASP A 166 -21.26 -11.79 -19.89
N PHE A 167 -20.23 -12.61 -19.61
CA PHE A 167 -18.84 -12.29 -19.93
C PHE A 167 -18.55 -12.25 -21.45
N ARG A 168 -19.15 -13.14 -22.23
CA ARG A 168 -18.95 -13.19 -23.70
C ARG A 168 -19.54 -11.96 -24.39
N GLU A 169 -20.66 -11.45 -23.89
CA GLU A 169 -21.31 -10.26 -24.46
C GLU A 169 -20.54 -8.96 -24.15
N GLU A 170 -19.99 -8.84 -22.94
CA GLU A 170 -19.45 -7.57 -22.44
C GLU A 170 -17.92 -7.47 -22.44
N GLY A 171 -17.22 -8.61 -22.49
CA GLY A 171 -15.77 -8.69 -22.47
C GLY A 171 -15.14 -7.98 -21.26
N ASP A 172 -14.22 -7.05 -21.51
CA ASP A 172 -13.40 -6.44 -20.45
C ASP A 172 -14.15 -5.41 -19.60
N GLN A 173 -15.25 -4.82 -20.10
CA GLN A 173 -16.05 -3.85 -19.33
C GLN A 173 -16.71 -4.49 -18.11
N PHE A 174 -16.95 -5.80 -18.19
CA PHE A 174 -17.50 -6.64 -17.13
C PHE A 174 -16.75 -6.46 -15.79
N PHE A 175 -15.41 -6.47 -15.82
CA PHE A 175 -14.58 -6.40 -14.63
C PHE A 175 -14.40 -4.98 -14.07
N THR A 176 -14.91 -3.96 -14.78
CA THR A 176 -14.81 -2.56 -14.36
C THR A 176 -16.07 -2.06 -13.63
N SER A 177 -17.10 -2.90 -13.52
CA SER A 177 -18.37 -2.53 -12.88
C SER A 177 -18.55 -3.24 -11.53
N PHE A 178 -18.46 -2.48 -10.44
CA PHE A 178 -18.74 -2.98 -9.09
C PHE A 178 -20.12 -3.62 -8.97
N HIS A 179 -21.17 -3.01 -9.53
CA HIS A 179 -22.54 -3.52 -9.44
C HIS A 179 -22.67 -4.92 -10.05
N LYS A 180 -22.03 -5.16 -11.20
CA LYS A 180 -22.09 -6.48 -11.87
C LYS A 180 -21.35 -7.55 -11.07
N LEU A 181 -20.14 -7.22 -10.60
CA LEU A 181 -19.37 -8.12 -9.74
C LEU A 181 -20.12 -8.45 -8.44
N TRP A 182 -20.78 -7.45 -7.86
CA TRP A 182 -21.65 -7.64 -6.70
C TRP A 182 -22.84 -8.56 -7.01
N ASP A 183 -23.57 -8.32 -8.10
CA ASP A 183 -24.72 -9.14 -8.50
C ASP A 183 -24.33 -10.61 -8.74
N ILE A 184 -23.16 -10.85 -9.33
CA ILE A 184 -22.64 -12.21 -9.54
C ILE A 184 -22.37 -12.89 -8.19
N LEU A 185 -21.77 -12.18 -7.24
CA LEU A 185 -21.54 -12.71 -5.90
C LEU A 185 -22.87 -13.08 -5.23
N ILE A 186 -23.89 -12.20 -5.33
CA ILE A 186 -25.21 -12.46 -4.77
C ILE A 186 -25.90 -13.64 -5.46
N ARG A 187 -25.84 -13.72 -6.80
CA ARG A 187 -26.37 -14.86 -7.57
C ARG A 187 -25.69 -16.17 -7.11
N ALA A 188 -24.36 -16.18 -7.05
CA ALA A 188 -23.59 -17.34 -6.60
C ALA A 188 -23.93 -17.74 -5.14
N ALA A 189 -24.15 -16.76 -4.26
CA ALA A 189 -24.49 -17.00 -2.85
C ALA A 189 -25.97 -17.34 -2.59
N SER A 190 -26.84 -17.15 -3.58
CA SER A 190 -28.27 -17.48 -3.47
C SER A 190 -28.54 -18.99 -3.58
N TYR A 191 -27.56 -19.77 -4.04
CA TYR A 191 -27.66 -21.22 -4.17
C TYR A 191 -27.37 -21.93 -2.84
N HIS A 192 -28.43 -22.30 -2.12
CA HIS A 192 -28.36 -22.85 -0.76
C HIS A 192 -27.65 -24.21 -0.59
N ASN A 193 -27.37 -24.93 -1.67
CA ASN A 193 -26.87 -26.31 -1.57
C ASN A 193 -25.34 -26.41 -1.45
N HIS A 194 -24.64 -25.27 -1.43
CA HIS A 194 -23.18 -25.23 -1.49
C HIS A 194 -22.52 -24.78 -0.19
N GLY A 195 -23.26 -24.66 0.91
CA GLY A 195 -22.71 -24.28 2.22
C GLY A 195 -22.52 -22.77 2.39
N GLU A 196 -21.82 -22.36 3.45
CA GLU A 196 -21.65 -20.95 3.81
C GLU A 196 -20.50 -20.28 3.03
N ILE A 197 -20.67 -18.99 2.71
CA ILE A 197 -19.66 -18.16 2.07
C ILE A 197 -19.32 -17.02 3.04
N ILE A 198 -18.06 -16.94 3.44
CA ILE A 198 -17.56 -15.90 4.34
C ILE A 198 -16.60 -15.00 3.57
N CYS A 199 -16.96 -13.71 3.48
CA CYS A 199 -16.13 -12.69 2.86
C CYS A 199 -15.51 -11.80 3.94
N ILE A 200 -14.18 -11.79 4.01
CA ILE A 200 -13.40 -10.98 4.96
C ILE A 200 -12.73 -9.83 4.21
N LEU A 201 -13.13 -8.59 4.53
CA LEU A 201 -12.59 -7.37 3.95
C LEU A 201 -11.81 -6.59 5.02
N ASP A 202 -10.48 -6.56 4.91
CA ASP A 202 -9.62 -5.85 5.86
C ASP A 202 -9.30 -4.43 5.39
N ALA A 203 -9.35 -3.47 6.33
CA ALA A 203 -8.99 -2.07 6.15
C ALA A 203 -9.85 -1.32 5.11
N LEU A 204 -11.18 -1.41 5.21
CA LEU A 204 -12.11 -0.71 4.31
C LEU A 204 -11.87 0.81 4.26
N ASP A 205 -11.29 1.40 5.30
CA ASP A 205 -10.90 2.81 5.32
C ASP A 205 -9.83 3.19 4.28
N GLU A 206 -9.09 2.21 3.75
CA GLU A 206 -8.07 2.38 2.70
C GLU A 206 -8.64 2.11 1.28
N CYS A 207 -9.95 1.85 1.18
CA CYS A 207 -10.63 1.64 -0.09
C CYS A 207 -11.14 2.95 -0.70
N VAL A 208 -10.98 3.11 -2.01
CA VAL A 208 -11.60 4.17 -2.80
C VAL A 208 -13.04 3.76 -3.16
N GLY A 209 -14.01 4.56 -2.72
CA GLY A 209 -15.44 4.34 -3.04
C GLY A 209 -16.17 3.42 -2.06
N GLN A 210 -15.69 3.34 -0.82
CA GLN A 210 -16.26 2.62 0.31
C GLN A 210 -17.77 2.86 0.51
N THR A 211 -18.28 4.05 0.15
CA THR A 211 -19.71 4.41 0.19
C THR A 211 -20.57 3.46 -0.65
N ARG A 212 -20.07 3.04 -1.82
CA ARG A 212 -20.78 2.10 -2.71
C ARG A 212 -20.93 0.74 -2.06
N LEU A 213 -19.87 0.25 -1.42
CA LEU A 213 -19.90 -1.02 -0.71
C LEU A 213 -20.78 -0.95 0.55
N ALA A 214 -20.67 0.13 1.33
CA ALA A 214 -21.52 0.34 2.50
C ALA A 214 -23.00 0.31 2.11
N THR A 215 -23.37 1.04 1.05
CA THR A 215 -24.74 1.05 0.52
C THR A 215 -25.20 -0.34 0.09
N ALA A 216 -24.36 -1.11 -0.61
CA ALA A 216 -24.69 -2.46 -1.07
C ALA A 216 -24.87 -3.43 0.12
N LEU A 217 -24.02 -3.34 1.14
CA LEU A 217 -24.15 -4.12 2.38
C LEU A 217 -25.41 -3.74 3.14
N THR A 218 -25.71 -2.44 3.29
CA THR A 218 -26.96 -1.97 3.91
C THR A 218 -28.16 -2.51 3.16
N GLN A 219 -28.18 -2.49 1.84
CA GLN A 219 -29.28 -3.04 1.04
C GLN A 219 -29.45 -4.55 1.22
N LEU A 220 -28.34 -5.30 1.30
CA LEU A 220 -28.35 -6.74 1.51
C LEU A 220 -28.94 -7.14 2.87
N TYR A 221 -28.63 -6.38 3.93
CA TYR A 221 -29.01 -6.72 5.31
C TYR A 221 -30.22 -5.96 5.87
N SER A 222 -30.66 -4.84 5.25
CA SER A 222 -31.79 -4.00 5.74
C SER A 222 -33.17 -4.54 5.38
N LYS A 223 -33.31 -5.23 4.25
CA LYS A 223 -34.57 -5.84 3.84
C LYS A 223 -34.56 -7.27 4.35
N GLY A 224 -35.47 -7.61 5.27
CA GLY A 224 -35.71 -8.98 5.75
C GLY A 224 -36.20 -9.96 4.66
N LYS A 225 -35.63 -9.91 3.46
CA LYS A 225 -35.85 -10.78 2.30
C LYS A 225 -34.52 -11.44 1.89
N GLY A 226 -34.09 -12.38 2.74
CA GLY A 226 -33.90 -13.78 2.35
C GLY A 226 -32.66 -14.21 1.56
N VAL A 227 -32.42 -15.52 1.71
CA VAL A 227 -31.93 -16.43 0.66
C VAL A 227 -30.43 -16.38 0.32
N SER A 228 -29.54 -15.81 1.14
CA SER A 228 -28.08 -15.99 0.91
C SER A 228 -27.39 -16.68 2.08
N THR A 229 -26.42 -17.54 1.81
CA THR A 229 -25.51 -18.11 2.82
C THR A 229 -24.27 -17.23 3.02
N LEU A 230 -24.41 -15.92 2.73
CA LEU A 230 -23.30 -14.97 2.65
C LEU A 230 -23.13 -14.18 3.95
N LYS A 231 -21.93 -14.25 4.49
CA LYS A 231 -21.48 -13.48 5.65
C LYS A 231 -20.37 -12.53 5.26
N PHE A 232 -20.43 -11.31 5.78
CA PHE A 232 -19.35 -10.34 5.65
C PHE A 232 -18.75 -10.03 7.01
N LEU A 233 -17.42 -10.00 7.07
CA LEU A 233 -16.66 -9.40 8.15
C LEU A 233 -15.82 -8.28 7.57
N VAL A 234 -16.06 -7.06 8.03
CA VAL A 234 -15.38 -5.87 7.53
C VAL A 234 -14.58 -5.24 8.67
N THR A 235 -13.30 -4.97 8.45
CA THR A 235 -12.49 -4.19 9.41
C THR A 235 -12.30 -2.77 8.89
N SER A 236 -12.36 -1.78 9.78
CA SER A 236 -12.02 -0.39 9.42
C SER A 236 -11.56 0.43 10.62
N ARG A 237 -11.02 1.62 10.36
CA ARG A 237 -10.90 2.67 11.38
C ARG A 237 -12.25 3.32 11.70
N PRO A 238 -12.45 3.85 12.92
CA PRO A 238 -13.69 4.50 13.34
C PRO A 238 -13.80 5.95 12.80
N TYR A 239 -13.45 6.19 11.54
CA TYR A 239 -13.57 7.53 10.96
C TYR A 239 -15.02 7.96 10.85
N LEU A 240 -15.32 9.21 11.18
CA LEU A 240 -16.69 9.74 11.21
C LEU A 240 -17.46 9.47 9.91
N ARG A 241 -16.80 9.62 8.75
CA ARG A 241 -17.41 9.34 7.43
C ARG A 241 -17.89 7.89 7.31
N ILE A 242 -17.05 6.93 7.70
CA ILE A 242 -17.39 5.51 7.69
C ILE A 242 -18.46 5.22 8.74
N GLN A 243 -18.36 5.85 9.92
CA GLN A 243 -19.39 5.69 10.94
C GLN A 243 -20.77 6.20 10.51
N GLN A 244 -20.82 7.28 9.72
CA GLN A 244 -22.05 7.79 9.12
C GLN A 244 -22.58 6.88 8.02
N GLU A 245 -21.71 6.35 7.16
CA GLU A 245 -22.09 5.40 6.08
C GLU A 245 -22.66 4.09 6.62
N PHE A 246 -22.17 3.63 7.77
CA PHE A 246 -22.64 2.43 8.45
C PHE A 246 -23.65 2.75 9.57
N GLN A 247 -24.16 3.99 9.68
CA GLN A 247 -25.05 4.38 10.77
C GLN A 247 -26.36 3.60 10.74
N ASP A 248 -26.97 3.44 9.57
CA ASP A 248 -28.18 2.63 9.37
C ASP A 248 -27.97 1.14 9.74
N LEU A 249 -26.72 0.67 9.60
CA LEU A 249 -26.30 -0.68 9.98
C LEU A 249 -25.98 -0.81 11.46
N LYS A 250 -25.43 0.23 12.11
CA LYS A 250 -25.14 0.22 13.56
C LYS A 250 -26.40 -0.01 14.40
N GLU A 251 -27.54 0.52 13.97
CA GLU A 251 -28.81 0.36 14.68
C GLU A 251 -29.41 -1.04 14.50
N SER A 252 -28.94 -1.82 13.51
CA SER A 252 -29.56 -3.09 13.10
C SER A 252 -28.63 -4.31 13.08
N GLN A 253 -27.30 -4.15 13.17
CA GLN A 253 -26.30 -5.22 13.04
C GLN A 253 -25.20 -5.13 14.12
N PRO A 254 -24.60 -6.27 14.51
CA PRO A 254 -23.55 -6.30 15.53
C PRO A 254 -22.30 -5.54 15.05
N THR A 255 -21.84 -4.59 15.84
CA THR A 255 -20.56 -3.90 15.66
C THR A 255 -19.67 -4.24 16.85
N ILE A 256 -18.39 -4.54 16.60
CA ILE A 256 -17.40 -4.75 17.66
C ILE A 256 -16.34 -3.66 17.55
N HIS A 257 -16.13 -2.91 18.63
CA HIS A 257 -15.02 -1.96 18.73
C HIS A 257 -13.81 -2.55 19.46
N LEU A 258 -12.69 -2.78 18.76
CA LEU A 258 -11.50 -3.45 19.32
C LEU A 258 -10.69 -2.59 20.30
N SER A 259 -11.07 -1.35 20.59
CA SER A 259 -10.42 -0.57 21.67
C SER A 259 -11.04 -0.86 23.06
N GLY A 260 -12.06 -1.72 23.11
CA GLY A 260 -12.77 -2.14 24.32
C GLY A 260 -14.01 -1.27 24.56
N GLU A 261 -15.18 -1.90 24.61
CA GLU A 261 -16.45 -1.25 24.94
C GLU A 261 -16.68 -1.25 26.46
N SER A 262 -15.96 -2.10 27.19
CA SER A 262 -16.00 -2.23 28.64
C SER A 262 -14.60 -2.36 29.27
N GLN A 263 -14.48 -2.03 30.55
CA GLN A 263 -13.22 -2.17 31.30
C GLN A 263 -12.71 -3.62 31.30
N GLU A 264 -13.60 -4.62 31.30
CA GLU A 264 -13.24 -6.04 31.25
C GLU A 264 -12.59 -6.42 29.91
N GLU A 265 -13.05 -5.86 28.80
CA GLU A 265 -12.46 -6.09 27.48
C GLU A 265 -11.09 -5.43 27.34
N VAL A 266 -10.96 -4.20 27.85
CA VAL A 266 -9.68 -3.49 27.91
C VAL A 266 -8.66 -4.32 28.69
N ASP A 267 -9.05 -4.92 29.82
CA ASP A 267 -8.18 -5.76 30.63
C ASP A 267 -7.77 -7.04 29.90
N LYS A 268 -8.70 -7.70 29.19
CA LYS A 268 -8.40 -8.89 28.35
C LYS A 268 -7.43 -8.54 27.22
N ILE A 269 -7.64 -7.43 26.53
CA ILE A 269 -6.75 -6.95 25.47
C ILE A 269 -5.35 -6.65 26.05
N ALA A 270 -5.27 -6.01 27.21
CA ALA A 270 -4.01 -5.73 27.88
C ALA A 270 -3.24 -7.00 28.29
N GLN A 271 -3.96 -8.05 28.72
CA GLN A 271 -3.36 -9.36 29.00
C GLN A 271 -2.77 -9.99 27.73
N GLU A 272 -3.48 -9.96 26.61
CA GLU A 272 -2.97 -10.48 25.33
C GLU A 272 -1.74 -9.71 24.84
N ILE A 273 -1.75 -8.38 24.96
CA ILE A 273 -0.59 -7.55 24.62
C ILE A 273 0.62 -7.93 25.49
N THR A 274 0.40 -8.27 26.76
CA THR A 274 1.46 -8.77 27.66
C THR A 274 2.06 -10.08 27.14
N ILE A 275 1.22 -11.00 26.67
CA ILE A 275 1.66 -12.26 26.05
C ILE A 275 2.49 -11.98 24.80
N ALA A 276 2.03 -11.09 23.92
CA ALA A 276 2.74 -10.71 22.70
C ALA A 276 4.12 -10.09 23.01
N ILE A 277 4.19 -9.20 24.01
CA ILE A 277 5.45 -8.61 24.48
C ILE A 277 6.39 -9.70 24.95
N LYS A 278 5.93 -10.62 25.81
CA LYS A 278 6.76 -11.69 26.37
C LYS A 278 7.39 -12.55 25.26
N GLN A 279 6.59 -12.98 24.28
CA GLN A 279 7.07 -13.78 23.15
C GLN A 279 8.03 -13.01 22.26
N ARG A 280 7.76 -11.73 22.00
CA ARG A 280 8.64 -10.89 21.17
C ARG A 280 9.96 -10.60 21.88
N THR A 281 9.94 -10.35 23.20
CA THR A 281 11.14 -10.26 24.04
C THR A 281 11.94 -11.54 23.97
N GLU A 282 11.31 -12.72 24.02
CA GLU A 282 12.01 -13.99 23.90
C GLU A 282 12.69 -14.19 22.54
N LYS A 283 12.01 -13.83 21.45
CA LYS A 283 12.60 -13.86 20.10
C LYS A 283 13.78 -12.89 20.00
N LEU A 284 13.64 -11.69 20.55
CA LEU A 284 14.70 -10.67 20.57
C LEU A 284 15.91 -11.14 21.39
N CYS A 285 15.70 -11.65 22.60
CA CYS A 285 16.77 -12.17 23.45
C CYS A 285 17.52 -13.32 22.79
N LYS A 286 16.83 -14.22 22.07
CA LYS A 286 17.47 -15.27 21.26
C LYS A 286 18.31 -14.69 20.12
N LYS A 287 17.76 -13.73 19.37
CA LYS A 287 18.44 -13.05 18.25
C LYS A 287 19.72 -12.33 18.70
N LEU A 288 19.68 -11.70 19.88
CA LEU A 288 20.77 -10.88 20.43
C LEU A 288 21.63 -11.61 21.48
N GLN A 289 21.37 -12.89 21.74
CA GLN A 289 22.06 -13.71 22.77
C GLN A 289 22.11 -13.03 24.15
N LEU A 290 20.99 -12.43 24.58
CA LEU A 290 20.89 -11.73 25.87
C LEU A 290 20.75 -12.72 27.04
N GLY A 291 21.34 -12.36 28.18
CA GLY A 291 21.27 -13.14 29.41
C GLY A 291 19.91 -13.09 30.11
N ILE A 292 19.75 -13.93 31.14
CA ILE A 292 18.52 -14.06 31.92
C ILE A 292 18.18 -12.75 32.65
N VAL A 293 19.21 -12.04 33.16
CA VAL A 293 19.05 -10.79 33.91
C VAL A 293 18.53 -9.69 32.98
N GLU A 294 19.10 -9.53 31.79
CA GLU A 294 18.66 -8.54 30.80
C GLU A 294 17.22 -8.81 30.35
N LYS A 295 16.86 -10.09 30.16
CA LYS A 295 15.49 -10.50 29.84
C LYS A 295 14.51 -10.07 30.93
N GLN A 296 14.83 -10.31 32.20
CA GLN A 296 13.96 -9.96 33.32
C GLN A 296 13.75 -8.44 33.44
N ILE A 297 14.83 -7.66 33.31
CA ILE A 297 14.75 -6.20 33.35
C ILE A 297 13.87 -5.69 32.20
N LEU A 298 14.08 -6.17 30.97
CA LEU A 298 13.29 -5.76 29.82
C LEU A 298 11.81 -6.14 29.98
N GLN A 299 11.50 -7.32 30.52
CA GLN A 299 10.12 -7.74 30.78
C GLN A 299 9.45 -6.91 31.88
N ALA A 300 10.19 -6.56 32.93
CA ALA A 300 9.69 -5.69 34.00
C ALA A 300 9.34 -4.30 33.44
N GLU A 301 10.26 -3.66 32.72
CA GLU A 301 10.05 -2.31 32.18
C GLU A 301 8.95 -2.24 31.11
N LEU A 302 8.84 -3.26 30.24
CA LEU A 302 7.73 -3.30 29.27
C LEU A 302 6.38 -3.66 29.92
N GLY A 303 6.41 -4.21 31.14
CA GLY A 303 5.23 -4.58 31.92
C GLY A 303 4.63 -3.43 32.73
N THR A 304 5.39 -2.38 33.04
CA THR A 304 4.93 -1.23 33.86
C THR A 304 4.01 -0.28 33.10
N VAL A 305 4.02 -0.33 31.77
CA VAL A 305 3.23 0.58 30.91
C VAL A 305 1.76 0.15 30.88
N ARG A 306 0.85 1.05 31.29
CA ARG A 306 -0.59 0.76 31.39
C ARG A 306 -1.31 0.81 30.04
N ASN A 307 -1.06 1.82 29.21
CA ASN A 307 -1.80 2.07 27.96
C ASN A 307 -1.05 1.55 26.74
N ARG A 308 -0.87 0.23 26.66
CA ARG A 308 -0.08 -0.41 25.59
C ARG A 308 -0.96 -0.70 24.38
N THR A 309 -0.52 -0.30 23.20
CA THR A 309 -1.08 -0.71 21.90
C THR A 309 -0.10 -1.62 21.17
N TYR A 310 -0.55 -2.44 20.20
CA TYR A 310 0.39 -3.24 19.42
C TYR A 310 1.35 -2.38 18.58
N LEU A 311 0.93 -1.16 18.19
CA LEU A 311 1.82 -0.18 17.56
C LEU A 311 2.92 0.30 18.51
N TRP A 312 2.58 0.64 19.75
CA TRP A 312 3.59 0.99 20.77
C TRP A 312 4.63 -0.13 20.92
N VAL A 313 4.17 -1.37 21.06
CA VAL A 313 5.04 -2.55 21.14
C VAL A 313 5.94 -2.62 19.89
N HIS A 314 5.39 -2.41 18.70
CA HIS A 314 6.19 -2.44 17.48
C HIS A 314 7.28 -1.36 17.47
N LEU A 315 6.95 -0.12 17.80
CA LEU A 315 7.89 1.01 17.81
C LEU A 315 8.99 0.83 18.86
N VAL A 316 8.63 0.41 20.07
CA VAL A 316 9.58 0.19 21.17
C VAL A 316 10.59 -0.90 20.80
N PHE A 317 10.12 -2.02 20.24
CA PHE A 317 11.02 -3.08 19.81
C PHE A 317 11.92 -2.66 18.65
N ALA A 318 11.44 -1.84 17.72
CA ALA A 318 12.29 -1.26 16.67
C ALA A 318 13.39 -0.36 17.27
N VAL A 319 13.04 0.49 18.24
CA VAL A 319 14.02 1.32 18.97
C VAL A 319 15.06 0.46 19.70
N ILE A 320 14.65 -0.65 20.31
CA ILE A 320 15.58 -1.56 20.98
C ILE A 320 16.49 -2.24 19.97
N GLU A 321 15.94 -2.84 18.90
CA GLU A 321 16.72 -3.55 17.87
C GLU A 321 17.80 -2.66 17.25
N GLU A 322 17.51 -1.37 17.02
CA GLU A 322 18.50 -0.40 16.54
C GLU A 322 19.52 0.00 17.60
N ALA A 323 19.14 0.05 18.89
CA ALA A 323 20.04 0.43 19.98
C ALA A 323 21.03 -0.67 20.39
N VAL A 324 20.71 -1.96 20.15
CA VAL A 324 21.61 -3.08 20.53
C VAL A 324 22.81 -3.23 19.59
N LEU A 325 22.97 -2.37 18.58
CA LEU A 325 24.10 -2.42 17.65
C LEU A 325 25.47 -2.03 18.25
N LEU A 326 25.54 -1.56 19.51
CA LEU A 326 26.77 -0.95 20.03
C LEU A 326 27.41 -1.70 21.24
N THR A 327 26.75 -1.93 22.40
CA THR A 327 27.30 -2.76 23.50
C THR A 327 26.27 -3.23 24.56
N ARG A 328 26.65 -4.16 25.48
CA ARG A 328 25.84 -4.59 26.65
C ARG A 328 25.55 -3.47 27.68
N GLY A 329 26.42 -2.46 27.77
CA GLY A 329 26.22 -1.29 28.65
C GLY A 329 25.13 -0.36 28.12
N ASP A 330 25.12 -0.17 26.81
CA ASP A 330 24.13 0.67 26.10
C ASP A 330 22.71 0.08 26.18
N LEU A 331 22.60 -1.25 26.30
CA LEU A 331 21.31 -1.91 26.49
C LEU A 331 20.62 -1.48 27.79
N ARG A 332 21.35 -1.45 28.92
CA ARG A 332 20.75 -1.07 30.21
C ARG A 332 20.35 0.41 30.23
N HIS A 333 21.13 1.28 29.60
CA HIS A 333 20.78 2.69 29.45
C HIS A 333 19.58 2.86 28.52
N SER A 334 19.52 2.11 27.42
CA SER A 334 18.43 2.14 26.46
C SER A 334 17.11 1.61 27.02
N ILE A 335 17.18 0.60 27.91
CA ILE A 335 16.03 0.03 28.62
C ILE A 335 15.43 1.05 29.60
N ARG A 336 16.27 1.81 30.33
CA ARG A 336 15.79 2.85 31.26
C ARG A 336 15.18 4.07 30.54
N GLY A 337 15.53 4.28 29.27
CA GLY A 337 14.98 5.36 28.44
C GLY A 337 13.88 4.91 27.50
N LEU A 338 13.27 3.74 27.70
CA LEU A 338 12.20 3.26 26.82
C LEU A 338 10.98 4.18 26.91
N PRO A 339 10.36 4.51 25.77
CA PRO A 339 9.20 5.38 25.75
C PRO A 339 8.01 4.66 26.40
N HIS A 340 7.35 5.30 27.35
CA HIS A 340 6.17 4.79 28.05
C HIS A 340 4.88 5.07 27.28
N THR A 341 4.90 5.95 26.27
CA THR A 341 3.76 6.24 25.40
C THR A 341 4.12 6.17 23.93
N VAL A 342 3.11 6.18 23.06
CA VAL A 342 3.31 6.23 21.60
C VAL A 342 3.94 7.57 21.19
N GLU A 343 3.53 8.66 21.84
CA GLU A 343 4.07 10.00 21.64
C GLU A 343 5.56 10.07 21.99
N GLU A 344 5.96 9.53 23.14
CA GLU A 344 7.37 9.46 23.52
C GLU A 344 8.18 8.61 22.53
N ALA A 345 7.59 7.55 22.00
CA ALA A 345 8.23 6.72 20.98
C ALA A 345 8.43 7.50 19.68
N TYR A 346 7.43 8.27 19.24
CA TYR A 346 7.55 9.17 18.10
C TYR A 346 8.57 10.27 18.35
N ASP A 347 8.56 10.92 19.51
CA ASP A 347 9.55 11.94 19.87
C ASP A 347 10.98 11.38 19.81
N ARG A 348 11.19 10.16 20.30
CA ARG A 348 12.49 9.50 20.24
C ARG A 348 12.91 9.18 18.82
N ILE A 349 11.99 8.81 17.94
CA ILE A 349 12.25 8.62 16.51
C ILE A 349 12.58 9.97 15.86
N LEU A 350 11.83 11.03 16.15
CA LEU A 350 12.02 12.36 15.58
C LEU A 350 13.33 13.01 16.04
N ARG A 351 13.78 12.76 17.28
CA ARG A 351 15.09 13.19 17.77
C ARG A 351 16.27 12.60 16.99
N LYS A 352 16.07 11.50 16.24
CA LYS A 352 17.10 10.96 15.34
C LYS A 352 17.24 11.76 14.05
N SER A 353 16.28 12.63 13.72
CA SER A 353 16.37 13.45 12.52
C SER A 353 17.56 14.40 12.61
N HIS A 354 18.41 14.40 11.57
CA HIS A 354 19.51 15.35 11.43
C HIS A 354 19.02 16.80 11.25
N ASP A 355 17.75 16.99 10.90
CA ASP A 355 17.09 18.29 10.79
C ASP A 355 15.69 18.24 11.45
N PRO A 356 15.56 18.66 12.72
CA PRO A 356 14.29 18.62 13.44
C PRO A 356 13.27 19.66 12.91
N VAL A 357 13.76 20.76 12.34
CA VAL A 357 12.89 21.82 11.80
C VAL A 357 12.21 21.33 10.52
N LYS A 358 12.97 20.68 9.64
CA LYS A 358 12.44 20.06 8.42
C LYS A 358 11.51 18.88 8.74
N ALA A 359 11.87 18.03 9.70
CA ALA A 359 11.00 16.93 10.13
C ALA A 359 9.63 17.44 10.64
N ARG A 360 9.63 18.46 11.49
CA ARG A 360 8.38 19.10 11.96
C ARG A 360 7.57 19.69 10.82
N LYS A 361 8.23 20.33 9.84
CA LYS A 361 7.57 20.87 8.65
C LYS A 361 6.91 19.76 7.82
N ILE A 362 7.62 18.66 7.56
CA ILE A 362 7.07 17.48 6.88
C ILE A 362 5.82 16.99 7.61
N LEU A 363 5.90 16.80 8.93
CA LEU A 363 4.77 16.33 9.73
C LEU A 363 3.57 17.26 9.64
N HIS A 364 3.76 18.58 9.76
CA HIS A 364 2.66 19.55 9.60
C HIS A 364 2.01 19.46 8.21
N ILE A 365 2.83 19.29 7.16
CA ILE A 365 2.33 19.14 5.79
C ILE A 365 1.52 17.84 5.66
N VAL A 366 2.04 16.73 6.20
CA VAL A 366 1.35 15.43 6.18
C VAL A 366 0.02 15.50 6.93
N VAL A 367 -0.01 16.14 8.10
CA VAL A 367 -1.23 16.30 8.90
C VAL A 367 -2.25 17.22 8.22
N ALA A 368 -1.80 18.25 7.51
CA ALA A 368 -2.67 19.19 6.80
C ALA A 368 -3.12 18.70 5.41
N ALA A 369 -2.50 17.66 4.87
CA ALA A 369 -2.81 17.17 3.54
C ALA A 369 -4.14 16.41 3.54
N ASP A 370 -5.05 16.80 2.64
CA ASP A 370 -6.37 16.15 2.46
C ASP A 370 -6.25 14.72 1.88
N ARG A 371 -5.12 14.42 1.23
CA ARG A 371 -4.78 13.09 0.72
C ARG A 371 -3.29 12.79 0.88
N PRO A 372 -2.87 11.51 0.82
CA PRO A 372 -1.45 11.17 0.76
C PRO A 372 -0.74 11.94 -0.36
N LEU A 373 0.34 12.62 0.02
CA LEU A 373 1.14 13.41 -0.90
C LEU A 373 2.11 12.49 -1.66
N ARG A 374 2.23 12.72 -2.96
CA ARG A 374 3.28 12.10 -3.76
C ARG A 374 4.63 12.65 -3.28
N LEU A 375 5.68 11.85 -3.44
CA LEU A 375 7.05 12.27 -3.12
C LEU A 375 7.43 13.58 -3.83
N THR A 376 6.95 13.77 -5.08
CA THR A 376 7.13 14.99 -5.87
C THR A 376 6.42 16.20 -5.26
N GLU A 377 5.20 16.01 -4.75
CA GLU A 377 4.41 17.06 -4.09
C GLU A 377 5.06 17.47 -2.77
N MET A 378 5.49 16.50 -1.96
CA MET A 378 6.19 16.76 -0.71
C MET A 378 7.51 17.51 -0.94
N ALA A 379 8.29 17.12 -1.96
CA ALA A 379 9.53 17.82 -2.33
C ALA A 379 9.27 19.30 -2.68
N ALA A 380 8.22 19.57 -3.47
CA ALA A 380 7.83 20.94 -3.82
C ALA A 380 7.39 21.77 -2.60
N VAL A 381 6.61 21.19 -1.68
CA VAL A 381 6.16 21.89 -0.47
C VAL A 381 7.32 22.14 0.51
N LEU A 382 8.28 21.22 0.60
CA LEU A 382 9.46 21.44 1.46
C LEU A 382 10.36 22.55 0.95
N ALA A 383 10.40 22.79 -0.36
CA ALA A 383 11.06 23.95 -0.94
C ALA A 383 10.38 25.29 -0.62
N PHE A 384 9.10 25.29 -0.21
CA PHE A 384 8.32 26.51 0.08
C PHE A 384 8.71 27.12 1.45
N ARG A 385 9.41 28.27 1.52
CA ARG A 385 9.64 29.00 2.79
C ARG A 385 8.55 30.07 3.04
N GLY A 386 8.21 30.32 4.30
CA GLY A 386 7.10 31.21 4.72
C GLY A 386 7.26 32.71 4.39
N SER A 387 8.35 33.10 3.71
CA SER A 387 8.59 34.44 3.14
C SER A 387 7.98 34.61 1.74
N HIS A 388 7.44 33.53 1.15
CA HIS A 388 6.93 33.52 -0.21
C HIS A 388 5.45 33.89 -0.26
N ARG A 389 5.14 34.99 -0.95
CA ARG A 389 3.77 35.49 -1.11
C ARG A 389 3.19 35.13 -2.48
N CYS A 390 4.01 34.62 -3.40
CA CYS A 390 3.59 34.14 -4.72
C CYS A 390 4.53 33.04 -5.28
N HIS A 391 4.10 32.36 -6.33
CA HIS A 391 4.86 31.26 -6.99
C HIS A 391 6.30 31.65 -7.40
N LYS A 392 6.54 32.92 -7.76
CA LYS A 392 7.87 33.44 -8.14
C LYS A 392 8.85 33.56 -6.96
N ASP A 393 8.35 33.64 -5.74
CA ASP A 393 9.20 33.70 -4.54
C ASP A 393 9.77 32.31 -4.20
N LEU A 394 9.04 31.23 -4.53
CA LEU A 394 9.56 29.86 -4.46
C LEU A 394 10.66 29.61 -5.46
N GLU A 395 10.46 30.07 -6.71
CA GLU A 395 11.47 29.99 -7.75
C GLU A 395 12.78 30.67 -7.31
N ARG A 396 12.70 31.75 -6.52
CA ARG A 396 13.89 32.50 -6.07
C ARG A 396 14.68 31.78 -4.96
N ASP A 397 14.03 31.13 -4.01
CA ASP A 397 14.73 30.39 -2.93
C ASP A 397 15.19 28.99 -3.38
N LEU A 398 14.46 28.36 -4.31
CA LEU A 398 14.92 27.20 -5.09
C LEU A 398 16.20 27.49 -5.89
N LEU A 399 16.48 28.77 -6.16
CA LEU A 399 17.65 29.28 -6.91
C LEU A 399 18.73 29.92 -6.01
N SER A 400 18.63 29.83 -4.67
CA SER A 400 19.72 30.28 -3.80
C SER A 400 20.84 29.22 -3.77
N PRO A 401 22.09 29.58 -4.09
CA PRO A 401 23.19 28.64 -4.24
C PRO A 401 23.71 28.26 -2.85
N ASP A 402 23.09 27.26 -2.22
CA ASP A 402 23.69 26.58 -1.09
C ASP A 402 24.42 25.32 -1.60
N PRO A 403 25.77 25.28 -1.57
CA PRO A 403 26.59 24.30 -2.29
C PRO A 403 26.51 22.85 -1.75
N HIS A 404 25.57 22.54 -0.86
CA HIS A 404 25.47 21.24 -0.19
C HIS A 404 24.27 20.36 -0.61
N HIS A 405 23.39 20.80 -1.51
CA HIS A 405 22.16 20.04 -1.81
C HIS A 405 21.93 19.84 -3.32
N GLY A 406 22.57 18.81 -3.88
CA GLY A 406 22.49 18.39 -5.29
C GLY A 406 21.20 17.68 -5.70
N HIS A 407 20.01 18.22 -5.38
CA HIS A 407 18.73 17.59 -5.73
C HIS A 407 17.72 18.51 -6.44
N SER A 408 18.13 19.69 -6.92
CA SER A 408 17.24 20.62 -7.61
C SER A 408 16.77 20.10 -8.99
N ASP A 409 17.63 19.39 -9.71
CA ASP A 409 17.36 19.00 -11.11
C ASP A 409 16.44 17.76 -11.27
N ILE A 410 16.33 16.94 -10.23
CA ILE A 410 15.48 15.73 -10.23
C ILE A 410 14.00 16.11 -10.12
N VAL A 411 13.67 17.18 -9.40
CA VAL A 411 12.27 17.58 -9.15
C VAL A 411 11.63 18.18 -10.42
N ALA A 412 12.38 18.94 -11.22
CA ALA A 412 11.92 19.44 -12.51
C ALA A 412 11.71 18.29 -13.53
N LEU A 413 12.66 17.34 -13.58
CA LEU A 413 12.58 16.14 -14.43
C LEU A 413 11.43 15.19 -14.05
N LEU A 414 11.08 15.07 -12.77
CA LEU A 414 9.99 14.21 -12.30
C LEU A 414 8.60 14.83 -12.49
N LEU A 415 8.49 16.16 -12.50
CA LEU A 415 7.22 16.85 -12.79
C LEU A 415 6.80 16.72 -14.26
N GLU A 416 7.75 16.62 -15.19
CA GLU A 416 7.44 16.40 -16.62
C GLU A 416 7.12 14.93 -16.96
N ASN A 417 7.64 13.94 -16.23
CA ASN A 417 7.35 12.52 -16.50
C ASN A 417 5.96 12.05 -16.01
N GLY A 418 5.17 12.92 -15.35
CA GLY A 418 3.80 12.66 -14.94
C GLY A 418 2.72 13.07 -15.96
N ALA A 419 3.10 13.74 -17.06
CA ALA A 419 2.21 14.08 -18.15
C ALA A 419 2.44 13.12 -19.33
N ARG A 420 1.37 12.39 -19.67
CA ARG A 420 1.20 11.39 -20.74
C ARG A 420 2.17 11.47 -21.94
N GLN A 421 2.63 10.28 -22.36
CA GLN A 421 3.59 9.94 -23.41
C GLN A 421 3.33 10.41 -24.86
N ASP A 422 2.42 11.34 -25.14
CA ASP A 422 1.98 11.59 -26.53
C ASP A 422 2.17 13.01 -27.09
N SER A 423 2.90 13.91 -26.42
CA SER A 423 3.20 15.24 -26.97
C SER A 423 4.66 15.38 -27.43
N LYS A 424 4.86 15.22 -28.74
CA LYS A 424 6.06 15.62 -29.51
C LYS A 424 6.72 16.89 -28.97
N ALA A 425 8.04 16.82 -28.71
CA ALA A 425 9.10 17.85 -28.87
C ALA A 425 8.86 19.33 -28.49
N SER A 426 7.70 19.72 -27.97
CA SER A 426 7.28 21.11 -27.80
C SER A 426 7.89 21.77 -26.58
N HIS A 427 8.27 20.98 -25.56
CA HIS A 427 8.77 21.49 -24.28
C HIS A 427 10.25 21.89 -24.31
N LEU A 428 11.06 21.24 -25.15
CA LEU A 428 12.51 21.50 -25.26
C LEU A 428 12.85 22.90 -25.77
N GLU A 429 11.92 23.53 -26.49
CA GLU A 429 12.07 24.87 -27.07
C GLU A 429 11.23 25.94 -26.35
N THR A 430 10.65 25.60 -25.20
CA THR A 430 9.84 26.54 -24.43
C THR A 430 10.71 27.70 -23.98
N ARG A 431 10.20 28.92 -24.13
CA ARG A 431 10.95 30.14 -23.88
C ARG A 431 10.43 30.85 -22.65
N ASP A 432 11.34 31.26 -21.77
CA ASP A 432 11.01 32.14 -20.66
C ASP A 432 10.72 33.59 -21.15
N ARG A 433 10.40 34.50 -20.24
CA ARG A 433 10.12 35.91 -20.57
C ARG A 433 11.32 36.66 -21.18
N ARG A 434 12.53 36.10 -21.10
CA ARG A 434 13.76 36.61 -21.73
C ARG A 434 14.11 35.86 -23.02
N ARG A 435 13.19 35.01 -23.51
CA ARG A 435 13.34 34.10 -24.64
C ARG A 435 14.40 33.01 -24.46
N ARG A 436 14.83 32.69 -23.23
CA ARG A 436 15.79 31.62 -22.96
C ARG A 436 15.10 30.26 -23.02
N THR A 437 15.73 29.29 -23.68
CA THR A 437 15.30 27.88 -23.69
C THR A 437 15.96 27.11 -22.54
N PRO A 438 15.46 25.91 -22.18
CA PRO A 438 16.11 25.04 -21.21
C PRO A 438 17.60 24.81 -21.48
N LEU A 439 17.99 24.69 -22.76
CA LEU A 439 19.38 24.54 -23.16
C LEU A 439 20.23 25.78 -22.83
N LEU A 440 19.71 27.00 -23.06
CA LEU A 440 20.43 28.23 -22.68
C LEU A 440 20.61 28.33 -21.17
N LYS A 441 19.60 27.91 -20.39
CA LYS A 441 19.67 27.95 -18.93
C LYS A 441 20.69 26.94 -18.40
N ALA A 442 20.62 25.69 -18.86
CA ALA A 442 21.58 24.64 -18.50
C ALA A 442 23.02 25.01 -18.89
N ALA A 443 23.21 25.69 -20.03
CA ALA A 443 24.52 26.15 -20.47
C ALA A 443 25.04 27.36 -19.67
N THR A 444 24.16 28.27 -19.24
CA THR A 444 24.52 29.39 -18.35
C THR A 444 24.96 28.90 -16.97
N ASP A 445 24.37 27.80 -16.49
CA ASP A 445 24.62 27.23 -15.16
C ASP A 445 25.73 26.15 -15.16
N GLY A 446 26.32 25.84 -16.33
CA GLY A 446 27.45 24.91 -16.45
C GLY A 446 27.10 23.43 -16.29
N ASN A 447 25.83 23.06 -16.42
CA ASN A 447 25.36 21.70 -16.16
C ASN A 447 25.52 20.80 -17.40
N GLU A 448 26.70 20.21 -17.54
CA GLU A 448 27.08 19.33 -18.66
C GLU A 448 26.12 18.16 -18.88
N VAL A 449 25.68 17.50 -17.79
CA VAL A 449 24.79 16.33 -17.88
C VAL A 449 23.40 16.73 -18.42
N VAL A 450 22.89 17.89 -18.01
CA VAL A 450 21.60 18.39 -18.49
C VAL A 450 21.72 18.93 -19.92
N VAL A 451 22.81 19.60 -20.27
CA VAL A 451 23.09 20.02 -21.64
C VAL A 451 23.16 18.80 -22.56
N GLN A 452 23.89 17.75 -22.17
CA GLN A 452 23.96 16.47 -22.88
C GLN A 452 22.57 15.87 -23.09
N LEU A 453 21.78 15.74 -22.03
CA LEU A 453 20.43 15.16 -22.08
C LEU A 453 19.48 15.96 -22.97
N LEU A 454 19.49 17.29 -22.91
CA LEU A 454 18.64 18.15 -23.72
C LEU A 454 19.01 18.06 -25.21
N LEU A 455 20.31 17.96 -25.52
CA LEU A 455 20.79 17.77 -26.88
C LEU A 455 20.45 16.38 -27.42
N ASP A 456 20.57 15.33 -26.60
CA ASP A 456 20.18 13.96 -26.95
C ASP A 456 18.67 13.84 -27.19
N ARG A 457 17.88 14.75 -26.61
CA ARG A 457 16.42 14.87 -26.82
C ARG A 457 16.05 15.80 -27.99
N GLY A 458 17.03 16.45 -28.63
CA GLY A 458 16.82 17.25 -29.84
C GLY A 458 16.60 18.75 -29.63
N ALA A 459 17.06 19.32 -28.50
CA ALA A 459 17.04 20.78 -28.29
C ALA A 459 17.87 21.54 -29.34
N LYS A 460 17.39 22.71 -29.78
CA LYS A 460 18.03 23.53 -30.82
C LYS A 460 19.25 24.26 -30.26
N LEU A 461 20.42 23.85 -30.73
CA LEU A 461 21.73 24.42 -30.40
C LEU A 461 21.85 25.93 -30.70
N ASP A 462 21.28 26.37 -31.83
CA ASP A 462 21.41 27.75 -32.32
C ASP A 462 20.34 28.72 -31.75
N ALA A 463 19.55 28.28 -30.77
CA ALA A 463 18.59 29.17 -30.11
C ALA A 463 19.32 30.31 -29.36
N SER A 464 18.79 31.53 -29.47
CA SER A 464 19.28 32.68 -28.72
C SER A 464 18.19 33.36 -27.90
N ASP A 465 18.59 34.06 -26.84
CA ASP A 465 17.72 34.87 -26.00
C ASP A 465 17.46 36.28 -26.59
N LEU A 466 16.74 37.14 -25.86
CA LEU A 466 16.47 38.52 -26.30
C LEU A 466 17.73 39.37 -26.52
N GLY A 467 18.85 39.03 -25.87
CA GLY A 467 20.13 39.69 -26.04
C GLY A 467 20.99 39.09 -27.15
N GLY A 468 20.49 38.08 -27.87
CA GLY A 468 21.25 37.35 -28.89
C GLY A 468 22.21 36.31 -28.35
N TRP A 469 22.16 36.00 -27.04
CA TRP A 469 23.06 35.04 -26.41
C TRP A 469 22.65 33.62 -26.73
N THR A 470 23.58 32.80 -27.23
CA THR A 470 23.39 31.36 -27.48
C THR A 470 23.89 30.55 -26.29
N ALA A 471 23.54 29.26 -26.24
CA ALA A 471 24.03 28.34 -25.21
C ALA A 471 25.57 28.36 -25.12
N LEU A 472 26.27 28.43 -26.26
CA LEU A 472 27.73 28.51 -26.30
C LEU A 472 28.26 29.81 -25.66
N LEU A 473 27.63 30.96 -25.96
CA LEU A 473 28.02 32.25 -25.39
C LEU A 473 27.75 32.29 -23.88
N CYS A 474 26.62 31.74 -23.44
CA CYS A 474 26.28 31.61 -22.01
C CYS A 474 27.31 30.76 -21.26
N ALA A 475 27.67 29.58 -21.79
CA ALA A 475 28.67 28.71 -21.18
C ALA A 475 30.07 29.32 -21.18
N SER A 476 30.44 30.04 -22.25
CA SER A 476 31.75 30.70 -22.36
C SER A 476 31.89 31.86 -21.38
N TYR A 477 30.84 32.67 -21.21
CA TYR A 477 30.83 33.77 -20.24
C TYR A 477 30.86 33.27 -18.80
N GLY A 478 30.20 32.14 -18.52
CA GLY A 478 30.26 31.47 -17.22
C GLY A 478 31.55 30.70 -16.95
N GLY A 479 32.47 30.58 -17.91
CA GLY A 479 33.72 29.81 -17.77
C GLY A 479 33.51 28.29 -17.67
N HIS A 480 32.43 27.75 -18.24
CA HIS A 480 32.07 26.34 -18.14
C HIS A 480 32.70 25.51 -19.26
N ASP A 481 34.01 25.28 -19.18
CA ASP A 481 34.83 24.66 -20.22
C ASP A 481 34.29 23.30 -20.72
N ALA A 482 33.76 22.48 -19.82
CA ALA A 482 33.21 21.16 -20.17
C ALA A 482 31.92 21.29 -21.01
N VAL A 483 31.06 22.24 -20.67
CA VAL A 483 29.84 22.56 -21.44
C VAL A 483 30.18 23.23 -22.77
N VAL A 484 31.17 24.13 -22.79
CA VAL A 484 31.68 24.76 -24.01
C VAL A 484 32.19 23.70 -24.97
N LYS A 485 33.00 22.76 -24.47
CA LYS A 485 33.52 21.64 -25.25
C LYS A 485 32.39 20.76 -25.77
N LEU A 486 31.45 20.35 -24.91
CA LEU A 486 30.29 19.56 -25.30
C LEU A 486 29.43 20.24 -26.38
N LEU A 487 29.16 21.55 -26.26
CA LEU A 487 28.38 22.29 -27.25
C LEU A 487 29.11 22.42 -28.59
N LEU A 488 30.43 22.61 -28.56
CA LEU A 488 31.27 22.64 -29.77
C LEU A 488 31.33 21.27 -30.45
N ASP A 489 31.47 20.20 -29.67
CA ASP A 489 31.48 18.81 -30.16
C ASP A 489 30.13 18.43 -30.81
N ARG A 490 29.04 19.08 -30.37
CA ARG A 490 27.69 18.95 -30.96
C ARG A 490 27.42 19.93 -32.11
N GLY A 491 28.41 20.72 -32.53
CA GLY A 491 28.34 21.56 -33.72
C GLY A 491 27.83 22.99 -33.50
N ALA A 492 27.83 23.50 -32.26
CA ALA A 492 27.47 24.89 -31.98
C ALA A 492 28.42 25.87 -32.70
N LYS A 493 27.86 26.88 -33.39
CA LYS A 493 28.64 27.85 -34.17
C LYS A 493 29.31 28.89 -33.27
N ARG A 494 30.61 29.07 -33.44
CA ARG A 494 31.36 30.25 -32.97
C ARG A 494 31.05 31.38 -33.94
N ARG A 495 30.11 32.27 -33.60
CA ARG A 495 29.77 33.42 -34.45
C ARG A 495 30.67 34.61 -34.16
#